data_AF-A0A4Q3UNN7-F1
#
_entry.id   AF-A0A4Q3UNN7-F1
#
_cell.length_a   1.000
_cell.length_b   1.000
_cell.length_c   1.000
_cell.angle_alpha   90.00
_cell.angle_beta   90.00
_cell.angle_gamma   90.00
#
_symmetry.space_group_name_H-M   'P 1'
#
loop_
_entity.id
_entity.type
_entity.pdbx_description
1 polymer ?
#
loop_
_entity_poly.entity_id
_entity_poly.type
_entity_poly.pdbx_seq_one_letter_code
_entity_poly.pdbx_strand_id
1 'polypeptide(L)' 'MSNGALRPDHAGESVRLLGWAHKVRDLGGVLFVDLRDRGGLVQCVLDPNAFEGLEAIRNECC' A
#
# COMPACT_ATOMS: atom_id res chain seq x y z
N MET A 1 -3.91 -0.04 12.77
CA MET A 1 -4.67 1.16 12.36
C MET A 1 -5.57 0.77 11.19
N SER A 2 -6.69 1.46 10.98
CA SER A 2 -7.54 1.24 9.79
C SER A 2 -6.97 2.02 8.59
N ASN A 3 -6.95 1.43 7.40
CA ASN A 3 -6.33 2.03 6.21
C ASN A 3 -6.97 3.38 5.85
N GLY A 4 -8.31 3.49 5.95
CA GLY A 4 -9.02 4.74 5.67
C GLY A 4 -8.89 5.83 6.75
N ALA A 5 -8.20 5.55 7.86
CA ALA A 5 -8.06 6.49 8.99
C ALA A 5 -6.80 7.35 8.92
N LEU A 6 -5.88 7.11 7.98
CA LEU A 6 -4.65 7.91 7.85
C LEU A 6 -4.95 9.35 7.45
N ARG A 7 -4.22 10.29 8.06
CA ARG A 7 -4.38 11.75 7.95
C ARG A 7 -3.01 12.43 7.93
N PRO A 8 -2.90 13.69 7.46
CA PRO A 8 -1.63 14.42 7.44
C PRO A 8 -0.89 14.44 8.78
N ASP A 9 -1.62 14.48 9.89
CA ASP A 9 -1.04 14.51 11.25
C ASP A 9 -0.25 13.25 11.61
N HIS A 10 -0.44 12.14 10.89
CA HIS A 10 0.32 10.89 11.09
C HIS A 10 1.63 10.86 10.29
N ALA A 11 2.02 11.97 9.65
CA ALA A 11 3.24 12.03 8.86
C ALA A 11 4.49 11.77 9.71
N GLY A 12 5.36 10.88 9.22
CA GLY A 12 6.58 10.48 9.91
C GLY A 12 6.40 9.32 10.90
N GLU A 13 5.17 8.89 11.17
CA GLU A 13 4.91 7.72 12.02
C GLU A 13 5.17 6.41 11.27
N SER A 14 5.75 5.44 11.98
CA SER A 14 5.82 4.06 11.50
C SER A 14 4.51 3.34 11.84
N VAL A 15 3.76 2.95 10.80
CA VAL A 15 2.46 2.27 10.97
C VAL A 15 2.49 0.88 10.34
N ARG A 16 1.69 -0.04 10.91
CA ARG A 16 1.41 -1.36 10.33
C ARG A 16 -0.02 -1.40 9.80
N LEU A 17 -0.15 -1.70 8.52
CA LEU A 17 -1.41 -1.79 7.78
C LEU A 17 -1.63 -3.23 7.31
N LEU A 18 -2.89 -3.64 7.22
CA LEU A 18 -3.31 -4.97 6.79
C LEU A 18 -4.51 -4.79 5.87
N GLY A 19 -4.58 -5.57 4.79
CA GLY A 19 -5.68 -5.45 3.84
C GLY A 19 -5.43 -6.23 2.55
N TRP A 20 -6.20 -5.90 1.53
CA TRP A 20 -6.12 -6.50 0.20
C TRP A 20 -5.67 -5.46 -0.81
N ALA A 21 -4.76 -5.82 -1.71
CA ALA A 21 -4.36 -4.96 -2.82
C ALA A 21 -5.54 -4.76 -3.79
N HIS A 22 -6.28 -3.67 -3.65
CA HIS A 22 -7.45 -3.39 -4.49
C HIS A 22 -7.05 -3.05 -5.92
N LYS A 23 -5.96 -2.31 -6.09
CA LYS A 23 -5.40 -1.95 -7.39
C LYS A 23 -3.90 -1.82 -7.31
N VAL A 24 -3.20 -2.48 -8.23
CA VAL A 24 -1.75 -2.40 -8.39
C VAL A 24 -1.44 -1.66 -9.70
N ARG A 25 -0.57 -0.66 -9.63
CA ARG A 25 -0.17 0.19 -10.77
C ARG A 25 1.36 0.28 -10.79
N ASP A 26 1.96 -0.24 -11.85
CA ASP A 26 3.39 -0.11 -12.10
C ASP A 26 3.64 1.03 -13.09
N LEU A 27 4.49 1.99 -12.71
CA LEU A 27 4.88 3.13 -13.53
C LEU A 27 6.35 3.09 -13.95
N GLY A 28 6.97 1.91 -13.97
CA GLY A 28 8.32 1.72 -14.50
C GLY A 28 9.41 2.26 -13.57
N GLY A 29 9.44 1.76 -12.35
CA GLY A 29 10.43 2.15 -11.32
C GLY A 29 9.82 2.52 -9.97
N VAL A 30 8.49 2.50 -9.88
CA VAL A 30 7.74 2.68 -8.63
C VAL A 30 6.41 1.93 -8.73
N LEU A 31 6.06 1.20 -7.68
CA LEU A 31 4.80 0.47 -7.61
C LEU A 31 3.82 1.20 -6.70
N PHE A 32 2.65 1.53 -7.23
CA PHE A 32 1.55 2.10 -6.47
C PHE A 32 0.53 1.00 -6.16
N VAL A 33 0.19 0.83 -4.88
CA VAL A 33 -0.78 -0.15 -4.42
C VAL A 33 -1.87 0.56 -3.62
N ASP A 34 -3.10 0.46 -4.08
CA ASP A 34 -4.25 0.88 -3.29
C ASP A 34 -4.64 -0.28 -2.36
N LEU A 35 -4.29 -0.16 -1.08
CA LEU A 35 -4.54 -1.20 -0.07
C LEU A 35 -5.90 -0.94 0.61
N ARG A 36 -6.81 -1.91 0.51
CA ARG A 36 -8.17 -1.84 1.03
C ARG A 36 -8.32 -2.64 2.31
N ASP A 37 -8.97 -2.07 3.31
CA ASP A 37 -9.54 -2.80 4.44
C ASP A 37 -11.02 -2.44 4.63
N ARG A 38 -11.59 -2.80 5.78
CA ARG A 38 -13.00 -2.46 6.10
C ARG A 38 -13.24 -0.96 6.30
N GLY A 39 -12.22 -0.18 6.62
CA GLY A 39 -12.36 1.24 6.91
C GLY A 39 -11.98 2.15 5.74
N GLY A 40 -11.40 1.63 4.67
CA GLY A 40 -11.23 2.35 3.41
C GLY A 40 -10.02 1.93 2.61
N LEU A 41 -9.54 2.86 1.79
CA LEU A 41 -8.36 2.72 0.93
C LEU A 41 -7.22 3.58 1.45
N VAL A 42 -6.00 3.08 1.32
CA VAL A 42 -4.76 3.85 1.46
C VAL A 42 -3.88 3.59 0.23
N GLN A 43 -3.17 4.62 -0.24
CA GLN A 43 -2.20 4.46 -1.31
C GLN A 43 -0.81 4.18 -0.70
N CYS A 44 -0.25 3.02 -1.02
CA CYS A 44 1.13 2.65 -0.72
C CYS A 44 1.99 2.90 -1.96
N VAL A 45 3.17 3.49 -1.75
CA VAL A 45 4.18 3.67 -2.79
C VAL A 45 5.37 2.82 -2.40
N LEU A 46 5.77 1.89 -3.27
CA LEU A 46 6.83 0.93 -3.01
C LEU A 46 7.98 1.19 -3.99
N ASP A 47 9.18 1.37 -3.43
CA ASP A 47 10.42 1.49 -4.19
C ASP A 47 10.95 0.07 -4.51
N PRO A 48 11.15 -0.27 -5.79
CA PRO A 48 11.71 -1.56 -6.20
C PRO A 48 13.07 -1.90 -5.62
N ASN A 49 13.87 -0.89 -5.27
CA ASN A 49 15.18 -1.11 -4.69
C ASN A 49 15.12 -1.41 -3.18
N ALA A 50 14.00 -1.10 -2.52
CA ALA A 50 13.84 -1.24 -1.09
C ALA A 50 13.04 -2.49 -0.68
N PHE A 51 12.40 -3.17 -1.63
CA PHE A 51 11.45 -4.24 -1.33
C PHE A 51 11.64 -5.45 -2.26
N GLU A 52 12.06 -6.58 -1.69
CA GLU A 52 12.08 -7.85 -2.41
C GLU A 52 10.64 -8.41 -2.53
N GLY A 53 10.32 -9.03 -3.67
CA GLY A 53 9.03 -9.71 -3.87
C GLY A 53 7.89 -8.83 -4.40
N LEU A 54 8.17 -7.61 -4.89
CA LEU A 54 7.14 -6.78 -5.54
C LEU A 54 6.45 -7.46 -6.73
N GLU A 55 7.17 -8.33 -7.43
CA GLU A 55 6.62 -9.11 -8.54
C GLU A 55 5.48 -10.04 -8.12
N ALA A 56 5.36 -10.41 -6.84
CA ALA A 56 4.28 -11.25 -6.34
C ALA A 56 2.99 -10.47 -6.04
N ILE A 57 3.07 -9.13 -5.94
CA ILE A 57 1.92 -8.28 -5.63
C ILE A 57 1.01 -8.23 -6.86
N ARG A 58 -0.23 -8.69 -6.68
CA ARG A 58 -1.27 -8.75 -7.70
C ARG A 58 -2.57 -8.22 -7.14
N ASN A 59 -3.51 -7.89 -8.01
CA ASN A 59 -4.84 -7.48 -7.54
C ASN A 59 -5.45 -8.60 -6.68
N GLU A 60 -6.03 -8.20 -5.55
CA GLU A 60 -6.67 -9.02 -4.52
C GLU A 60 -5.72 -9.89 -3.67
N CYS A 61 -4.39 -9.72 -3.77
CA CYS A 61 -3.47 -10.38 -2.85
C CYS A 61 -3.55 -9.78 -1.43
N CYS A 62 -3.39 -10.64 -0.42
CA CYS A 62 -3.25 -10.29 0.99
C CYS A 62 -1.77 -10.20 1.37
#